data_AF-A0A1J1J6G0-F1
#
_entry.id   AF-A0A1J1J6G0-F1
#
_cell.length_a   1.000
_cell.length_b   1.000
_cell.length_c   1.000
_cell.angle_alpha   90.00
_cell.angle_beta   90.00
_cell.angle_gamma   90.00
#
_symmetry.space_group_name_H-M   'P 1'
#
loop_
_entity.id
_entity.type
_entity.pdbx_description
1 polymer ?
#
loop_
_entity_poly.entity_id
_entity_poly.type
_entity_poly.pdbx_seq_one_letter_code
_entity_poly.pdbx_strand_id
1 'polypeptide(L)'
;MNKKIFGCFIFLIIVIIDDVKGHGMVMDPVNRASRWKVDPTAIPDYNDMEGFCGGYQFQWSPAIQGRCGLCGDRYTDALPRAHELGGTYGQGVIVKSYEKGSSISVTVRITANHRGYFYFRICNLDHEQESDECFERYKLSTTTGSSTYTLPSTAAADYFVSLKLPTGLTCKHCVLQWTYVAGNNWGYCDDGSGRLGCGPQEHFRTCSDIQITE
;
A
#
# COMPACT_ATOMS: atom_id res chain seq x y z
N MET A 1 36.87 -59.34 15.34
CA MET A 1 36.14 -58.20 15.95
C MET A 1 35.88 -57.16 14.87
N ASN A 2 34.71 -57.19 14.25
CA ASN A 2 34.34 -56.25 13.17
C ASN A 2 33.79 -54.96 13.79
N LYS A 3 34.56 -53.88 13.72
CA LYS A 3 34.06 -52.53 14.07
C LYS A 3 33.28 -51.98 12.88
N LYS A 4 31.95 -51.96 12.99
CA LYS A 4 31.08 -51.22 12.05
C LYS A 4 31.23 -49.72 12.36
N ILE A 5 31.80 -48.97 11.43
CA ILE A 5 31.85 -47.50 11.48
C ILE A 5 30.45 -47.02 11.09
N PHE A 6 29.72 -46.45 12.05
CA PHE A 6 28.42 -45.83 11.82
C PHE A 6 28.68 -44.42 11.28
N GLY A 7 28.53 -44.23 9.96
CA GLY A 7 28.61 -42.91 9.34
C GLY A 7 27.40 -42.07 9.74
N CYS A 8 27.62 -41.02 10.54
CA CYS A 8 26.58 -40.06 10.89
C CYS A 8 26.50 -39.03 9.74
N PHE A 9 25.60 -39.25 8.78
CA PHE A 9 25.26 -38.23 7.78
C PHE A 9 24.40 -37.16 8.45
N ILE A 10 25.01 -36.04 8.82
CA ILE A 10 24.28 -34.83 9.23
C ILE A 10 23.68 -34.24 7.96
N PHE A 11 22.37 -34.47 7.75
CA PHE A 11 21.60 -33.75 6.74
C PHE A 11 21.42 -32.31 7.23
N LEU A 12 22.19 -31.38 6.66
CA LEU A 12 21.99 -29.95 6.88
C LEU A 12 20.67 -29.57 6.19
N ILE A 13 19.57 -29.49 6.94
CA ILE A 13 18.31 -28.96 6.44
C ILE A 13 18.54 -27.46 6.23
N ILE A 14 18.81 -27.06 4.99
CA ILE A 14 18.75 -25.67 4.56
C ILE A 14 17.26 -25.30 4.63
N VAL A 15 16.85 -24.68 5.74
CA VAL A 15 15.57 -24.00 5.81
C VAL A 15 15.70 -22.77 4.92
N ILE A 16 15.22 -22.89 3.68
CA ILE A 16 14.94 -21.72 2.85
C ILE A 16 13.81 -21.00 3.58
N ILE A 17 14.15 -19.96 4.33
CA ILE A 17 13.16 -19.00 4.81
C ILE A 17 12.77 -18.22 3.57
N ASP A 18 11.80 -18.74 2.82
CA ASP A 18 11.05 -17.93 1.88
C ASP A 18 10.31 -16.92 2.75
N ASP A 19 10.95 -15.75 2.94
CA ASP A 19 10.29 -14.56 3.44
C ASP A 19 9.22 -14.26 2.40
N VAL A 20 7.99 -14.75 2.63
CA VAL A 20 6.88 -14.51 1.71
C VAL A 20 6.52 -13.04 1.84
N LYS A 21 7.26 -12.22 1.12
CA LYS A 21 7.06 -10.78 1.03
C LYS A 21 5.98 -10.52 0.01
N GLY A 22 4.72 -10.50 0.46
CA GLY A 22 3.63 -10.11 -0.42
C GLY A 22 2.53 -9.41 0.35
N HIS A 23 2.37 -8.11 0.14
CA HIS A 23 1.44 -7.31 0.92
C HIS A 23 0.82 -6.17 0.13
N GLY A 24 -0.19 -6.54 -0.66
CA GLY A 24 -1.29 -5.65 -0.97
C GLY A 24 -1.00 -4.52 -1.97
N MET A 25 -1.84 -4.38 -2.99
CA MET A 25 -1.71 -3.28 -3.93
C MET A 25 -3.03 -2.94 -4.61
N VAL A 26 -3.18 -1.70 -5.09
CA VAL A 26 -4.35 -1.31 -5.88
C VAL A 26 -4.17 -1.77 -7.33
N MET A 27 -5.08 -2.62 -7.80
CA MET A 27 -5.06 -3.14 -9.17
C MET A 27 -6.03 -2.39 -10.10
N ASP A 28 -7.04 -1.72 -9.56
CA ASP A 28 -7.93 -0.84 -10.33
C ASP A 28 -8.40 0.34 -9.46
N PRO A 29 -8.06 1.60 -9.78
CA PRO A 29 -7.17 2.02 -10.88
C PRO A 29 -5.74 1.53 -10.63
N VAL A 30 -5.11 0.88 -11.62
CA VAL A 30 -3.81 0.22 -11.43
C VAL A 30 -2.77 1.20 -10.89
N ASN A 31 -2.07 0.82 -9.82
CA ASN A 31 -1.04 1.66 -9.23
C ASN A 31 0.24 1.67 -10.07
N ARG A 32 1.11 2.65 -9.80
CA ARG A 32 2.41 2.86 -10.47
C ARG A 32 3.28 1.60 -10.54
N ALA A 33 3.46 0.91 -9.41
CA ALA A 33 4.27 -0.31 -9.32
C ALA A 33 3.67 -1.47 -10.12
N SER A 34 2.34 -1.58 -10.19
CA SER A 34 1.64 -2.68 -10.86
C SER A 34 1.29 -2.43 -12.32
N ARG A 35 1.59 -1.24 -12.89
CA ARG A 35 1.21 -0.88 -14.27
C ARG A 35 1.65 -1.92 -15.30
N TRP A 36 2.84 -2.50 -15.15
CA TRP A 36 3.38 -3.52 -16.05
C TRP A 36 2.53 -4.78 -16.19
N LYS A 37 1.64 -5.05 -15.22
CA LYS A 37 0.70 -6.19 -15.27
C LYS A 37 -0.43 -5.99 -16.27
N VAL A 38 -0.68 -4.75 -16.70
CA VAL A 38 -1.75 -4.41 -17.65
C VAL A 38 -1.26 -3.62 -18.87
N ASP A 39 -0.04 -3.06 -18.80
CA ASP A 39 0.60 -2.32 -19.87
C ASP A 39 2.02 -2.89 -20.13
N PRO A 40 2.25 -3.61 -21.23
CA PRO A 40 3.54 -4.24 -21.53
C PRO A 40 4.67 -3.24 -21.82
N THR A 41 4.35 -1.95 -21.96
CA THR A 41 5.35 -0.89 -22.16
C THR A 41 5.85 -0.28 -20.86
N ALA A 42 5.16 -0.54 -19.73
CA ALA A 42 5.55 -0.04 -18.43
C ALA A 42 6.74 -0.82 -17.85
N ILE A 43 7.58 -0.13 -17.07
CA ILE A 43 8.74 -0.73 -16.41
C ILE A 43 8.25 -1.75 -15.36
N PRO A 44 8.68 -3.03 -15.43
CA PRO A 44 8.27 -4.01 -14.45
C PRO A 44 8.81 -3.73 -13.05
N ASP A 45 7.92 -3.80 -12.06
CA ASP A 45 8.27 -3.99 -10.66
C ASP A 45 7.77 -5.35 -10.20
N TYR A 46 8.69 -6.31 -10.04
CA TYR A 46 8.32 -7.66 -9.59
C TYR A 46 7.97 -7.70 -8.09
N ASN A 47 8.24 -6.63 -7.35
CA ASN A 47 7.90 -6.46 -5.95
C ASN A 47 6.77 -5.43 -5.76
N ASP A 48 5.88 -5.29 -6.76
CA ASP A 48 4.78 -4.30 -6.78
C ASP A 48 3.74 -4.43 -5.65
N MET A 49 3.88 -5.45 -4.82
CA MET A 49 3.12 -5.70 -3.59
C MET A 49 3.92 -5.42 -2.31
N GLU A 50 5.08 -4.77 -2.42
CA GLU A 50 5.97 -4.42 -1.29
C GLU A 50 6.01 -2.90 -1.04
N GLY A 51 4.89 -2.20 -1.21
CA GLY A 51 4.75 -0.78 -0.83
C GLY A 51 4.74 -0.55 0.68
N PHE A 52 5.55 -1.30 1.44
CA PHE A 52 5.52 -1.51 2.89
C PHE A 52 6.30 -0.51 3.76
N CYS A 53 6.59 0.68 3.24
CA CYS A 53 7.30 1.74 3.95
C CYS A 53 8.72 1.36 4.44
N GLY A 54 9.32 0.31 3.86
CA GLY A 54 10.59 -0.27 4.31
C GLY A 54 10.49 -1.37 5.35
N GLY A 55 9.28 -1.77 5.72
CA GLY A 55 8.96 -2.81 6.70
C GLY A 55 8.75 -2.23 8.11
N TYR A 56 7.95 -2.94 8.91
CA TYR A 56 7.56 -2.53 10.27
C TYR A 56 8.72 -2.01 11.14
N GLN A 57 9.82 -2.76 11.24
CA GLN A 57 10.94 -2.41 12.11
C GLN A 57 11.61 -1.09 11.70
N PHE A 58 11.72 -0.85 10.39
CA PHE A 58 12.29 0.38 9.87
C PHE A 58 11.35 1.56 10.12
N GLN A 59 10.07 1.42 9.72
CA GLN A 59 9.05 2.46 9.84
C GLN A 59 8.90 2.96 11.27
N TRP A 60 8.87 2.07 12.25
CA TRP A 60 8.65 2.40 13.66
C TRP A 60 9.92 2.58 14.48
N SER A 61 11.09 2.60 13.83
CA SER A 61 12.33 2.95 14.51
C SER A 61 12.28 4.39 15.06
N PRO A 62 13.08 4.71 16.10
CA PRO A 62 13.15 6.07 16.65
C PRO A 62 13.50 7.17 15.63
N ALA A 63 14.18 6.82 14.54
CA ALA A 63 14.57 7.75 13.49
C ALA A 63 13.44 8.04 12.50
N ILE A 64 12.55 7.07 12.26
CA ILE A 64 11.49 7.17 11.23
C ILE A 64 10.14 7.53 11.86
N GLN A 65 9.86 7.10 13.09
CA GLN A 65 8.69 7.50 13.88
C GLN A 65 7.35 7.33 13.15
N GLY A 66 7.17 6.20 12.47
CA GLY A 66 5.93 5.86 11.76
C GLY A 66 5.84 6.43 10.34
N ARG A 67 6.79 7.30 9.93
CA ARG A 67 6.76 7.93 8.61
C ARG A 67 6.99 6.92 7.48
N CYS A 68 6.37 7.20 6.34
CA CYS A 68 6.39 6.37 5.14
C CYS A 68 6.58 7.26 3.90
N GLY A 69 7.15 6.74 2.82
CA GLY A 69 7.14 7.44 1.52
C GLY A 69 5.71 7.71 1.04
N LEU A 70 5.53 8.67 0.13
CA LEU A 70 4.20 9.07 -0.33
C LEU A 70 3.48 7.94 -1.09
N CYS A 71 4.23 6.98 -1.61
CA CYS A 71 3.70 5.88 -2.41
C CYS A 71 4.21 4.50 -1.98
N GLY A 72 4.61 4.35 -0.71
CA GLY A 72 4.98 3.05 -0.10
C GLY A 72 6.47 2.76 -0.01
N ASP A 73 7.32 3.60 -0.62
CA ASP A 73 8.78 3.53 -0.50
C ASP A 73 9.28 3.79 0.93
N ARG A 74 10.56 3.50 1.19
CA ARG A 74 11.16 3.85 2.49
C ARG A 74 11.22 5.35 2.63
N TYR A 75 10.88 5.85 3.82
CA TYR A 75 10.87 7.29 4.08
C TYR A 75 12.25 7.97 3.86
N THR A 76 13.37 7.25 3.97
CA THR A 76 14.71 7.84 3.77
C THR A 76 15.27 7.69 2.36
N ASP A 77 14.54 7.05 1.45
CA ASP A 77 14.98 6.94 0.07
C ASP A 77 15.03 8.34 -0.58
N ALA A 78 15.94 8.51 -1.54
CA ALA A 78 16.14 9.79 -2.24
C ALA A 78 14.85 10.20 -2.98
N LEU A 79 14.58 11.52 -2.98
CA LEU A 79 13.43 12.09 -3.68
C LEU A 79 13.78 12.39 -5.17
N PRO A 80 12.81 12.22 -6.10
CA PRO A 80 11.56 11.50 -5.91
C PRO A 80 11.86 10.00 -5.69
N ARG A 81 11.13 9.38 -4.74
CA ARG A 81 11.29 7.93 -4.51
C ARG A 81 10.78 7.14 -5.71
N ALA A 82 11.09 5.85 -5.77
CA ALA A 82 10.83 5.04 -6.96
C ALA A 82 9.35 5.08 -7.41
N HIS A 83 8.40 5.12 -6.47
CA HIS A 83 6.97 5.15 -6.76
C HIS A 83 6.34 6.55 -6.69
N GLU A 84 7.11 7.59 -6.42
CA GLU A 84 6.66 8.99 -6.43
C GLU A 84 6.76 9.57 -7.85
N LEU A 85 6.02 10.64 -8.12
CA LEU A 85 6.02 11.28 -9.43
C LEU A 85 7.43 11.73 -9.82
N GLY A 86 7.90 11.30 -11.00
CA GLY A 86 9.27 11.51 -11.47
C GLY A 86 10.25 10.41 -11.06
N GLY A 87 9.86 9.48 -10.19
CA GLY A 87 10.61 8.26 -9.89
C GLY A 87 10.51 7.21 -11.01
N THR A 88 11.24 6.11 -10.86
CA THR A 88 11.30 5.01 -11.85
C THR A 88 9.92 4.52 -12.29
N TYR A 89 8.99 4.36 -11.35
CA TYR A 89 7.62 3.88 -11.60
C TYR A 89 6.58 5.00 -11.65
N GLY A 90 6.92 6.21 -11.18
CA GLY A 90 6.05 7.39 -11.21
C GLY A 90 6.12 8.18 -12.51
N GLN A 91 5.81 7.52 -13.63
CA GLN A 91 5.86 8.12 -14.97
C GLN A 91 4.71 9.10 -15.27
N GLY A 92 3.75 9.27 -14.35
CA GLY A 92 2.63 10.22 -14.48
C GLY A 92 1.57 9.81 -15.51
N VAL A 93 1.48 8.53 -15.86
CA VAL A 93 0.52 8.06 -16.87
C VAL A 93 -0.85 7.89 -16.25
N ILE A 94 -1.83 8.67 -16.72
CA ILE A 94 -3.22 8.56 -16.30
C ILE A 94 -3.78 7.17 -16.64
N VAL A 95 -4.11 6.38 -15.62
CA VAL A 95 -4.59 5.01 -15.78
C VAL A 95 -6.12 4.90 -15.81
N LYS A 96 -6.83 5.91 -15.31
CA LYS A 96 -8.29 5.93 -15.27
C LYS A 96 -8.82 7.35 -15.12
N SER A 97 -9.97 7.62 -15.72
CA SER A 97 -10.70 8.88 -15.59
C SER A 97 -12.05 8.63 -14.92
N TYR A 98 -12.49 9.57 -14.09
CA TYR A 98 -13.75 9.53 -13.36
C TYR A 98 -14.49 10.87 -13.45
N GLU A 99 -15.81 10.84 -13.28
CA GLU A 99 -16.63 12.04 -13.11
C GLU A 99 -16.58 12.50 -11.65
N LYS A 100 -16.46 13.81 -11.40
CA LYS A 100 -16.46 14.35 -10.03
C LYS A 100 -17.75 13.99 -9.29
N GLY A 101 -17.67 13.81 -7.97
CA GLY A 101 -18.83 13.41 -7.16
C GLY A 101 -19.35 11.99 -7.40
N SER A 102 -18.85 11.26 -8.40
CA SER A 102 -19.26 9.88 -8.66
C SER A 102 -18.84 8.92 -7.55
N SER A 103 -19.53 7.79 -7.47
CA SER A 103 -19.09 6.65 -6.66
C SER A 103 -18.23 5.73 -7.52
N ILE A 104 -17.02 5.44 -7.06
CA ILE A 104 -16.06 4.59 -7.76
C ILE A 104 -15.86 3.28 -6.99
N SER A 105 -15.54 2.20 -7.70
CA SER A 105 -15.08 0.96 -7.09
C SER A 105 -13.57 0.84 -7.28
N VAL A 106 -12.83 0.69 -6.18
CA VAL A 106 -11.38 0.45 -6.17
C VAL A 106 -11.12 -1.01 -5.85
N THR A 107 -10.34 -1.69 -6.69
CA THR A 107 -9.93 -3.08 -6.47
C THR A 107 -8.57 -3.12 -5.79
N VAL A 108 -8.54 -3.58 -4.55
CA VAL A 108 -7.31 -3.80 -3.77
C VAL A 108 -7.04 -5.30 -3.71
N ARG A 109 -5.92 -5.74 -4.30
CA ARG A 109 -5.48 -7.13 -4.22
C ARG A 109 -4.65 -7.33 -2.97
N ILE A 110 -5.05 -8.25 -2.09
CA ILE A 110 -4.29 -8.64 -0.90
C ILE A 110 -3.78 -10.06 -1.07
N THR A 111 -2.46 -10.21 -1.07
CA THR A 111 -1.76 -11.51 -1.20
C THR A 111 -1.49 -12.17 0.15
N ALA A 112 -1.29 -11.38 1.21
CA ALA A 112 -1.25 -11.80 2.60
C ALA A 112 -2.05 -10.81 3.44
N ASN A 113 -3.04 -11.31 4.19
CA ASN A 113 -3.99 -10.47 4.91
C ASN A 113 -3.65 -10.41 6.40
N HIS A 114 -3.31 -9.20 6.85
CA HIS A 114 -2.88 -8.91 8.22
C HIS A 114 -3.97 -8.21 9.05
N ARG A 115 -5.26 -8.41 8.72
CA ARG A 115 -6.41 -7.72 9.34
C ARG A 115 -6.31 -6.20 9.16
N GLY A 116 -6.98 -5.38 9.97
CA GLY A 116 -6.85 -3.92 9.89
C GLY A 116 -7.79 -3.30 8.87
N TYR A 117 -7.37 -2.20 8.25
CA TYR A 117 -8.25 -1.37 7.43
C TYR A 117 -7.51 -0.61 6.33
N PHE A 118 -8.25 -0.25 5.29
CA PHE A 118 -7.81 0.65 4.23
C PHE A 118 -8.33 2.06 4.47
N TYR A 119 -7.57 3.06 4.00
CA TYR A 119 -8.08 4.39 3.75
C TYR A 119 -7.51 4.94 2.45
N PHE A 120 -8.18 5.95 1.90
CA PHE A 120 -7.89 6.48 0.58
C PHE A 120 -7.85 8.00 0.61
N ARG A 121 -6.94 8.57 -0.18
CA ARG A 121 -6.73 10.01 -0.30
C ARG A 121 -6.48 10.37 -1.74
N ILE A 122 -6.77 11.61 -2.09
CA ILE A 122 -6.45 12.17 -3.41
C ILE A 122 -5.57 13.40 -3.23
N CYS A 123 -4.54 13.48 -4.06
CA CYS A 123 -3.77 14.71 -4.27
C CYS A 123 -4.10 15.28 -5.66
N ASN A 124 -4.37 16.58 -5.75
CA ASN A 124 -4.59 17.29 -7.01
C ASN A 124 -3.29 17.96 -7.47
N LEU A 125 -2.71 17.48 -8.57
CA LEU A 125 -1.41 17.97 -9.06
C LEU A 125 -1.54 19.15 -10.04
N ASP A 126 -2.75 19.60 -10.37
CA ASP A 126 -2.93 20.74 -11.28
C ASP A 126 -2.41 22.06 -10.67
N HIS A 127 -2.29 22.13 -9.34
CA HIS A 127 -1.96 23.35 -8.60
C HIS A 127 -0.89 23.18 -7.51
N GLU A 128 -0.47 21.97 -7.18
CA GLU A 128 0.52 21.69 -6.15
C GLU A 128 1.34 20.43 -6.45
N GLN A 129 2.37 20.16 -5.65
CA GLN A 129 3.22 18.98 -5.80
C GLN A 129 2.68 17.81 -4.98
N GLU A 130 3.02 16.60 -5.42
CA GLU A 130 2.75 15.37 -4.67
C GLU A 130 3.39 15.45 -3.28
N SER A 131 2.57 15.49 -2.23
CA SER A 131 3.01 15.72 -0.86
C SER A 131 1.97 15.21 0.13
N ASP A 132 2.38 14.95 1.38
CA ASP A 132 1.45 14.60 2.45
C ASP A 132 0.39 15.70 2.66
N GLU A 133 0.76 16.99 2.56
CA GLU A 133 -0.19 18.10 2.66
C GLU A 133 -1.29 18.01 1.61
N CYS A 134 -0.92 17.73 0.36
CA CYS A 134 -1.87 17.57 -0.73
C CYS A 134 -2.84 16.40 -0.49
N PHE A 135 -2.34 15.25 -0.04
CA PHE A 135 -3.18 14.07 0.27
C PHE A 135 -4.11 14.30 1.48
N GLU A 136 -3.69 15.10 2.45
CA GLU A 136 -4.51 15.41 3.63
C GLU A 136 -5.74 16.29 3.28
N ARG A 137 -5.72 17.02 2.14
CA ARG A 137 -6.85 17.86 1.68
C ARG A 137 -8.06 17.04 1.26
N TYR A 138 -7.87 15.91 0.56
CA TYR A 138 -8.97 15.09 0.05
C TYR A 138 -8.91 13.66 0.57
N LYS A 139 -9.38 13.47 1.81
CA LYS A 139 -9.64 12.14 2.39
C LYS A 139 -10.96 11.61 1.86
N LEU A 140 -10.94 10.42 1.28
CA LEU A 140 -12.15 9.81 0.73
C LEU A 140 -12.91 9.04 1.79
N SER A 141 -14.24 9.03 1.66
CA SER A 141 -15.11 8.15 2.43
C SER A 141 -15.63 7.02 1.56
N THR A 142 -15.95 5.89 2.18
CA THR A 142 -16.74 4.84 1.56
C THR A 142 -18.12 5.37 1.19
N THR A 143 -18.84 4.65 0.33
CA THR A 143 -20.23 5.01 -0.01
C THR A 143 -21.16 4.96 1.20
N THR A 144 -20.82 4.18 2.23
CA THR A 144 -21.52 4.13 3.53
C THR A 144 -21.16 5.30 4.48
N GLY A 145 -20.22 6.17 4.10
CA GLY A 145 -19.81 7.34 4.88
C GLY A 145 -18.67 7.10 5.86
N SER A 146 -18.07 5.91 5.90
CA SER A 146 -16.89 5.63 6.74
C SER A 146 -15.63 6.22 6.12
N SER A 147 -14.71 6.73 6.93
CA SER A 147 -13.37 7.16 6.49
C SER A 147 -12.41 5.99 6.26
N THR A 148 -12.78 4.78 6.68
CA THR A 148 -11.97 3.56 6.56
C THR A 148 -12.81 2.39 6.05
N TYR A 149 -12.15 1.44 5.38
CA TYR A 149 -12.71 0.15 5.02
C TYR A 149 -12.01 -0.95 5.84
N THR A 150 -12.68 -1.46 6.88
CA THR A 150 -12.17 -2.59 7.67
C THR A 150 -12.25 -3.87 6.85
N LEU A 151 -11.16 -4.63 6.77
CA LEU A 151 -11.18 -5.90 6.04
C LEU A 151 -12.18 -6.86 6.69
N PRO A 152 -13.15 -7.41 5.94
CA PRO A 152 -14.22 -8.25 6.49
C PRO A 152 -13.75 -9.67 6.84
N SER A 153 -12.55 -10.06 6.43
CA SER A 153 -11.99 -11.40 6.64
C SER A 153 -10.46 -11.33 6.65
N THR A 154 -9.83 -12.47 6.95
CA THR A 154 -8.39 -12.69 6.84
C THR A 154 -8.00 -13.38 5.52
N ALA A 155 -8.86 -13.34 4.50
CA ALA A 155 -8.59 -14.00 3.23
C ALA A 155 -7.56 -13.22 2.39
N ALA A 156 -6.69 -13.92 1.68
CA ALA A 156 -5.99 -13.34 0.54
C ALA A 156 -6.98 -13.33 -0.64
N ALA A 157 -7.32 -12.13 -1.11
CA ALA A 157 -8.37 -11.92 -2.10
C ALA A 157 -8.27 -10.51 -2.71
N ASP A 158 -9.04 -10.31 -3.78
CA ASP A 158 -9.38 -8.98 -4.25
C ASP A 158 -10.53 -8.42 -3.41
N TYR A 159 -10.33 -7.22 -2.85
CA TYR A 159 -11.30 -6.47 -2.08
C TYR A 159 -11.79 -5.28 -2.91
N PHE A 160 -13.11 -5.15 -3.01
CA PHE A 160 -13.76 -4.09 -3.78
C PHE A 160 -14.28 -3.02 -2.84
N VAL A 161 -13.67 -1.84 -2.89
CA VAL A 161 -14.00 -0.71 -2.01
C VAL A 161 -14.73 0.36 -2.78
N SER A 162 -15.99 0.59 -2.44
CA SER A 162 -16.79 1.67 -3.01
C SER A 162 -16.50 2.98 -2.30
N LEU A 163 -15.94 3.96 -3.02
CA LEU A 163 -15.56 5.28 -2.52
C LEU A 163 -16.38 6.38 -3.17
N LYS A 164 -16.60 7.49 -2.45
CA LYS A 164 -17.21 8.71 -2.99
C LYS A 164 -16.13 9.71 -3.35
N LEU A 165 -16.09 10.14 -4.62
CA LEU A 165 -15.24 11.25 -5.03
C LEU A 165 -15.81 12.59 -4.54
N PRO A 166 -14.96 13.60 -4.25
CA PRO A 166 -15.45 14.92 -3.87
C PRO A 166 -16.22 15.59 -5.03
N THR A 167 -17.33 16.25 -4.71
CA THR A 167 -18.21 16.89 -5.72
C THR A 167 -17.59 18.14 -6.35
N GLY A 168 -16.66 18.79 -5.64
CA GLY A 168 -15.97 20.00 -6.10
C GLY A 168 -14.53 19.78 -6.57
N LEU A 169 -14.12 18.52 -6.76
CA LEU A 169 -12.75 18.20 -7.20
C LEU A 169 -12.76 17.80 -8.68
N THR A 170 -12.03 18.55 -9.49
CA THR A 170 -11.59 18.17 -10.84
C THR A 170 -10.08 18.32 -10.93
N CYS A 171 -9.45 17.50 -11.77
CA CYS A 171 -8.02 17.50 -11.97
C CYS A 171 -7.66 16.79 -13.27
N LYS A 172 -6.75 17.38 -14.04
CA LYS A 172 -6.14 16.72 -15.20
C LYS A 172 -5.22 15.60 -14.74
N HIS A 173 -4.53 15.80 -13.62
CA HIS A 173 -3.69 14.80 -12.99
C HIS A 173 -3.92 14.81 -11.48
N CYS A 174 -4.59 13.76 -11.00
CA CYS A 174 -4.70 13.44 -9.58
C CYS A 174 -3.89 12.19 -9.26
N VAL A 175 -3.52 12.04 -8.00
CA VAL A 175 -2.99 10.79 -7.46
C VAL A 175 -3.96 10.23 -6.45
N LEU A 176 -4.45 9.02 -6.68
CA LEU A 176 -5.16 8.23 -5.67
C LEU A 176 -4.13 7.47 -4.83
N GLN A 177 -4.02 7.81 -3.55
CA GLN A 177 -3.21 7.08 -2.59
C GLN A 177 -4.12 6.12 -1.81
N TRP A 178 -3.80 4.83 -1.88
CA TRP A 178 -4.32 3.83 -0.96
C TRP A 178 -3.31 3.62 0.14
N THR A 179 -3.77 3.56 1.38
CA THR A 179 -2.97 3.05 2.50
C THR A 179 -3.71 1.92 3.19
N TYR A 180 -2.98 0.86 3.49
CA TYR A 180 -3.39 -0.24 4.34
C TYR A 180 -2.64 -0.17 5.66
N VAL A 181 -3.38 -0.08 6.76
CA VAL A 181 -2.85 -0.23 8.11
C VAL A 181 -3.20 -1.65 8.57
N ALA A 182 -2.17 -2.49 8.73
CA ALA A 182 -2.34 -3.84 9.25
C ALA A 182 -2.93 -3.83 10.68
N GLY A 183 -3.38 -4.97 11.18
CA GLY A 183 -4.04 -5.08 12.48
C GLY A 183 -3.70 -6.37 13.24
N ASN A 184 -2.58 -7.01 12.92
CA ASN A 184 -2.16 -8.27 13.49
C ASN A 184 -1.16 -8.11 14.64
N ASN A 185 -0.59 -6.92 14.87
CA ASN A 185 0.27 -6.67 16.01
C ASN A 185 -0.56 -6.33 17.25
N TRP A 186 -0.16 -6.86 18.41
CA TRP A 186 -0.73 -6.49 19.69
C TRP A 186 -0.08 -5.19 20.19
N GLY A 187 -0.89 -4.28 20.74
CA GLY A 187 -0.38 -3.07 21.36
C GLY A 187 -1.42 -2.39 22.25
N TYR A 188 -1.06 -1.23 22.77
CA TYR A 188 -1.93 -0.40 23.60
C TYR A 188 -2.70 0.61 22.75
N CYS A 189 -3.99 0.72 22.98
CA CYS A 189 -4.83 1.75 22.36
C CYS A 189 -4.81 3.04 23.20
N ASP A 190 -5.40 4.11 22.67
CA ASP A 190 -5.49 5.41 23.35
C ASP A 190 -6.24 5.35 24.69
N ASP A 191 -7.15 4.38 24.85
CA ASP A 191 -7.90 4.11 26.08
C ASP A 191 -7.08 3.32 27.13
N GLY A 192 -5.82 2.99 26.83
CA GLY A 192 -4.93 2.20 27.69
C GLY A 192 -5.18 0.69 27.65
N SER A 193 -6.22 0.21 26.94
CA SER A 193 -6.47 -1.22 26.77
C SER A 193 -5.46 -1.84 25.80
N GLY A 194 -5.10 -3.10 26.05
CA GLY A 194 -4.18 -3.86 25.21
C GLY A 194 -4.93 -4.86 24.32
N ARG A 195 -4.85 -4.71 23.00
CA ARG A 195 -5.52 -5.59 22.03
C ARG A 195 -4.80 -5.62 20.68
N LEU A 196 -5.17 -6.61 19.85
CA LEU A 196 -4.71 -6.68 18.46
C LEU A 196 -5.16 -5.44 17.67
N GLY A 197 -4.28 -4.97 16.80
CA GLY A 197 -4.50 -3.81 15.94
C GLY A 197 -4.33 -2.46 16.62
N CYS A 198 -3.90 -2.43 17.89
CA CYS A 198 -3.54 -1.20 18.59
C CYS A 198 -2.03 -0.96 18.62
N GLY A 199 -1.65 0.30 18.83
CA GLY A 199 -0.25 0.73 18.74
C GLY A 199 0.29 0.65 17.30
N PRO A 200 1.63 0.69 17.13
CA PRO A 200 2.28 0.61 15.83
C PRO A 200 1.90 -0.63 15.02
N GLN A 201 1.48 -0.42 13.77
CA GLN A 201 1.14 -1.47 12.81
C GLN A 201 1.94 -1.31 11.52
N GLU A 202 2.16 -2.38 10.78
CA GLU A 202 2.77 -2.28 9.45
C GLU A 202 1.85 -1.56 8.47
N HIS A 203 2.42 -0.67 7.65
CA HIS A 203 1.68 0.06 6.63
C HIS A 203 2.10 -0.37 5.23
N PHE A 204 1.13 -0.41 4.33
CA PHE A 204 1.35 -0.53 2.89
C PHE A 204 0.70 0.63 2.18
N ARG A 205 1.30 1.11 1.10
CA ARG A 205 0.81 2.26 0.36
C ARG A 205 1.13 2.11 -1.11
N THR A 206 0.19 2.53 -1.96
CA THR A 206 0.41 2.63 -3.41
C THR A 206 -0.27 3.88 -3.94
N CYS A 207 0.20 4.36 -5.11
CA CYS A 207 -0.32 5.54 -5.78
C CYS A 207 -0.75 5.19 -7.20
N SER A 208 -1.91 5.68 -7.62
CA SER A 208 -2.43 5.55 -8.98
C SER A 208 -2.68 6.93 -9.58
N ASP A 209 -2.11 7.20 -10.75
CA ASP A 209 -2.32 8.46 -11.48
C ASP A 209 -3.67 8.42 -12.22
N ILE A 210 -4.60 9.30 -11.85
CA ILE A 210 -5.98 9.32 -12.36
C ILE A 210 -6.37 10.73 -12.82
N GLN A 211 -7.48 10.83 -13.53
CA GLN A 211 -8.10 12.10 -13.90
C GLN A 211 -9.50 12.19 -13.30
N ILE A 212 -9.91 13.38 -12.87
CA ILE A 212 -11.28 13.66 -12.46
C ILE A 212 -11.83 14.78 -13.33
N THR A 213 -12.83 14.47 -14.13
CA THR A 213 -13.49 15.39 -15.05
C THR A 213 -14.71 16.04 -14.40
N GLU A 214 -15.24 17.05 -15.09
CA GLU A 214 -16.59 17.56 -14.85
C GLU A 214 -17.63 16.44 -14.77
#